data_AF-A0A8X6QET4-F1
#
_entry.id   AF-A0A8X6QET4-F1
#
_cell.length_a   1.000
_cell.length_b   1.000
_cell.length_c   1.000
_cell.angle_alpha   90.00
_cell.angle_beta   90.00
_cell.angle_gamma   90.00
#
_symmetry.space_group_name_H-M   'P 1'
#
loop_
_entity.id
_entity.type
_entity.pdbx_description
1 polymer ?
#
loop_
_entity_poly.entity_id
_entity_poly.type
_entity_poly.pdbx_seq_one_letter_code
_entity_poly.pdbx_strand_id
1 'polypeptide(L)'
;VGIKCWVCRSDADPRCVDPFDNTTIPIFDCDTSKLPQYPELKATMCRKIRQKVYGNWRFIRSCAFLGSPGEGTGNENYCTMRTGTYNVFMETCTCNSKDGCNTAASLQLSYAAALLIALLIFKIRFLQIG
;
A
#
# COMPACT_ATOMS: atom_id res chain seq x y z
N VAL A 1 19.14 11.57 -6.42
CA VAL A 1 17.89 11.11 -7.07
C VAL A 1 16.98 10.65 -5.94
N GLY A 2 15.86 11.32 -5.75
CA GLY A 2 14.86 10.97 -4.74
C GLY A 2 13.95 9.83 -5.18
N ILE A 3 13.19 9.32 -4.22
CA ILE A 3 12.17 8.29 -4.43
C ILE A 3 10.96 8.87 -5.15
N LYS A 4 10.32 8.07 -6.02
CA LYS A 4 9.03 8.41 -6.61
C LYS A 4 7.93 7.57 -5.98
N CYS A 5 6.80 8.19 -5.67
CA CYS A 5 5.70 7.53 -4.97
C CYS A 5 4.36 7.77 -5.66
N TRP A 6 3.40 6.89 -5.43
CA TRP A 6 2.02 7.18 -5.77
C TRP A 6 1.49 8.25 -4.83
N VAL A 7 0.86 9.30 -5.38
CA VAL A 7 0.27 10.40 -4.63
C VAL A 7 -1.17 10.57 -5.07
N CYS A 8 -2.12 10.10 -4.26
CA CYS A 8 -3.54 10.11 -4.58
C CYS A 8 -4.40 9.94 -3.33
N ARG A 9 -5.70 10.22 -3.46
CA ARG A 9 -6.70 9.95 -2.43
C ARG A 9 -7.95 9.33 -3.05
N SER A 10 -8.49 8.28 -2.42
CA SER A 10 -9.65 7.56 -2.95
C SER A 10 -10.97 8.33 -2.91
N ASP A 11 -11.05 9.41 -2.16
CA ASP A 11 -12.23 10.30 -2.14
C ASP A 11 -12.20 11.35 -3.26
N ALA A 12 -11.04 11.59 -3.88
CA ALA A 12 -10.89 12.45 -5.05
C ALA A 12 -10.77 11.64 -6.35
N ASP A 13 -10.14 10.46 -6.28
CA ASP A 13 -9.91 9.59 -7.42
C ASP A 13 -10.20 8.12 -7.04
N PRO A 14 -11.28 7.50 -7.56
CA PRO A 14 -11.67 6.15 -7.20
C PRO A 14 -10.63 5.09 -7.60
N ARG A 15 -9.70 5.38 -8.53
CA ARG A 15 -8.59 4.47 -8.87
C ARG A 15 -7.60 4.30 -7.72
N CYS A 16 -7.59 5.25 -6.77
CA CYS A 16 -6.75 5.22 -5.59
C CYS A 16 -7.27 4.30 -4.47
N VAL A 17 -8.32 3.48 -4.71
CA VAL A 17 -8.77 2.48 -3.73
C VAL A 17 -7.75 1.32 -3.58
N ASP A 18 -8.17 0.26 -2.91
CA ASP A 18 -7.46 -1.01 -2.84
C ASP A 18 -8.43 -2.12 -3.30
N PRO A 19 -8.15 -2.87 -4.38
CA PRO A 19 -6.93 -2.86 -5.20
C PRO A 19 -6.63 -1.51 -5.88
N PHE A 20 -5.34 -1.18 -6.01
CA PHE A 20 -4.87 0.08 -6.59
C PHE A 20 -4.80 -0.01 -8.12
N ASP A 21 -5.45 0.91 -8.82
CA ASP A 21 -5.31 1.06 -10.27
C ASP A 21 -4.33 2.19 -10.58
N ASN A 22 -3.14 1.81 -11.07
CA ASN A 22 -2.05 2.72 -11.40
C ASN A 22 -1.91 3.00 -12.89
N THR A 23 -2.82 2.51 -13.74
CA THR A 23 -2.72 2.58 -15.21
C THR A 23 -2.57 4.01 -15.74
N THR A 24 -3.19 4.95 -15.05
CA THR A 24 -3.39 6.32 -15.53
C THR A 24 -3.05 7.38 -14.46
N ILE A 25 -2.67 6.95 -13.25
CA ILE A 25 -2.14 7.83 -12.21
C ILE A 25 -0.64 7.98 -12.47
N PRO A 26 -0.09 9.19 -12.63
CA PRO A 26 1.35 9.38 -12.78
C PRO A 26 2.06 9.16 -11.44
N ILE A 27 3.28 8.62 -11.51
CA ILE A 27 4.14 8.53 -10.32
C ILE A 27 4.74 9.90 -10.02
N PHE A 28 4.75 10.29 -8.75
CA PHE A 28 5.15 11.62 -8.32
C PHE A 28 6.58 11.60 -7.78
N ASP A 29 7.42 12.55 -8.20
CA ASP A 29 8.79 12.72 -7.71
C ASP A 29 8.81 13.42 -6.35
N CYS A 30 9.18 12.70 -5.29
CA CYS A 30 9.13 13.24 -3.93
C CYS A 30 10.20 14.30 -3.64
N ASP A 31 11.26 14.44 -4.45
CA ASP A 31 12.22 15.55 -4.31
C ASP A 31 11.58 16.91 -4.59
N THR A 32 10.48 16.93 -5.34
CA THR A 32 9.72 18.17 -5.64
C THR A 32 8.76 18.57 -4.52
N SER A 33 8.47 17.67 -3.58
CA SER A 33 7.60 17.94 -2.43
C SER A 33 8.41 18.61 -1.31
N LYS A 34 7.91 19.76 -0.82
CA LYS A 34 8.52 20.51 0.27
C LYS A 34 7.50 20.78 1.37
N LEU A 35 7.95 20.76 2.62
CA LEU A 35 7.16 21.23 3.76
C LEU A 35 7.54 22.68 4.05
N PRO A 36 6.64 23.66 3.88
CA PRO A 36 6.96 25.07 4.12
C PRO A 36 7.51 25.34 5.52
N GLN A 37 7.04 24.59 6.52
CA GLN A 37 7.46 24.70 7.91
C GLN A 37 8.83 24.06 8.18
N TYR A 38 9.27 23.14 7.33
CA TYR A 38 10.51 22.37 7.49
C TYR A 38 11.22 22.22 6.12
N PRO A 39 11.80 23.31 5.59
CA PRO A 39 12.32 23.33 4.21
C PRO A 39 13.51 22.41 3.98
N GLU A 40 14.26 22.07 5.03
CA GLU A 40 15.39 21.13 4.95
C GLU A 40 14.97 19.66 4.98
N LEU A 41 13.73 19.38 5.40
CA LEU A 41 13.23 18.02 5.52
C LEU A 41 12.84 17.47 4.15
N LYS A 42 13.45 16.35 3.77
CA LYS A 42 13.18 15.67 2.50
C LYS A 42 12.27 14.47 2.69
N ALA A 43 11.40 14.22 1.71
CA ALA A 43 10.64 12.99 1.67
C ALA A 43 11.49 11.86 1.10
N THR A 44 11.80 10.87 1.94
CA THR A 44 12.74 9.77 1.63
C THR A 44 12.06 8.42 1.45
N MET A 45 10.73 8.37 1.61
CA MET A 45 9.94 7.15 1.56
C MET A 45 8.53 7.43 1.04
N CYS A 46 7.87 6.37 0.61
CA CYS A 46 6.45 6.38 0.30
C CYS A 46 5.63 5.99 1.52
N ARG A 47 4.38 6.47 1.56
CA ARG A 47 3.41 6.12 2.59
C ARG A 47 2.08 5.76 1.96
N LYS A 48 1.41 4.78 2.58
CA LYS A 48 0.03 4.41 2.34
C LYS A 48 -0.72 4.48 3.66
N ILE A 49 -1.86 5.16 3.65
CA ILE A 49 -2.77 5.22 4.78
C ILE A 49 -4.10 4.64 4.35
N ARG A 50 -4.60 3.68 5.12
CA ARG A 50 -5.99 3.20 5.03
C ARG A 50 -6.72 3.69 6.27
N GLN A 51 -7.66 4.61 6.10
CA GLN A 51 -8.38 5.19 7.21
C GLN A 51 -9.90 5.03 7.06
N LYS A 52 -10.61 4.91 8.17
CA LYS A 52 -12.07 4.90 8.23
C LYS A 52 -12.53 6.16 8.95
N VAL A 53 -13.29 7.00 8.26
CA VAL A 53 -13.80 8.27 8.80
C VAL A 53 -15.31 8.34 8.53
N TYR A 54 -16.11 8.52 9.58
CA TYR A 54 -17.58 8.50 9.53
C TYR A 54 -18.14 7.27 8.79
N GLY A 55 -17.60 6.08 9.09
CA GLY A 55 -18.03 4.83 8.46
C GLY A 55 -17.43 4.53 7.09
N ASN A 56 -16.81 5.51 6.43
CA ASN A 56 -16.31 5.38 5.06
C ASN A 56 -14.80 5.12 5.03
N TRP A 57 -14.38 4.08 4.31
CA TRP A 57 -12.98 3.80 4.06
C TRP A 57 -12.40 4.77 3.03
N ARG A 58 -11.19 5.24 3.30
CA ARG A 58 -10.40 6.07 2.40
C ARG A 58 -8.96 5.57 2.36
N PHE A 59 -8.39 5.60 1.16
CA PHE A 59 -7.00 5.26 0.92
C PHE A 59 -6.28 6.52 0.49
N ILE A 60 -5.15 6.79 1.14
CA ILE A 60 -4.32 7.97 0.88
C ILE A 60 -2.91 7.47 0.62
N ARG A 61 -2.35 7.84 -0.52
CA ARG A 61 -0.96 7.57 -0.88
C ARG A 61 -0.23 8.89 -0.95
N SER A 62 0.96 8.97 -0.35
CA SER A 62 1.76 10.20 -0.33
C SER A 62 3.25 9.90 -0.26
N CYS A 63 4.07 10.90 -0.59
CA CYS A 63 5.44 10.98 -0.09
C CYS A 63 5.42 11.11 1.44
N ALA A 64 6.43 10.58 2.13
CA ALA A 64 6.58 10.68 3.57
C ALA A 64 7.93 11.28 3.96
N PHE A 65 7.85 12.30 4.81
CA PHE A 65 8.96 13.10 5.31
C PHE A 65 9.51 12.60 6.65
N LEU A 66 8.69 11.86 7.40
CA LEU A 66 8.97 11.43 8.78
C LEU A 66 8.56 9.99 8.98
N GLY A 67 9.28 9.31 9.88
CA GLY A 67 9.12 7.89 10.19
C GLY A 67 10.28 7.06 9.65
N SER A 68 10.11 5.75 9.68
CA SER A 68 11.07 4.76 9.19
C SER A 68 10.34 3.71 8.35
N PRO A 69 10.99 3.08 7.35
CA PRO A 69 10.39 2.00 6.56
C PRO A 69 9.84 0.85 7.44
N GLY A 70 8.71 0.28 7.04
CA GLY A 70 8.03 -0.76 7.81
C GLY A 70 7.59 -0.29 9.20
N GLU A 71 7.22 0.99 9.33
CA GLU A 71 6.88 1.65 10.60
C GLU A 71 7.94 1.44 11.70
N GLY A 72 9.23 1.42 11.32
CA GLY A 72 10.35 1.24 12.24
C GLY A 72 10.80 -0.20 12.44
N THR A 73 10.06 -1.18 11.90
CA THR A 73 10.47 -2.60 11.95
C THR A 73 11.48 -2.98 10.86
N GLY A 74 11.59 -2.17 9.80
CA GLY A 74 12.35 -2.49 8.59
C GLY A 74 11.66 -3.48 7.64
N ASN A 75 10.57 -4.12 8.06
CA ASN A 75 9.74 -4.94 7.18
C ASN A 75 8.62 -4.09 6.58
N GLU A 76 8.71 -3.75 5.30
CA GLU A 76 7.75 -2.87 4.63
C GLU A 76 6.33 -3.45 4.50
N ASN A 77 6.15 -4.75 4.77
CA ASN A 77 4.83 -5.37 4.87
C ASN A 77 4.18 -5.15 6.24
N TYR A 78 4.94 -4.64 7.21
CA TYR A 78 4.42 -4.27 8.51
C TYR A 78 3.77 -2.89 8.43
N CYS A 79 2.51 -2.82 8.83
CA CYS A 79 1.74 -1.60 8.93
C CYS A 79 1.25 -1.42 10.36
N THR A 80 1.24 -0.18 10.84
CA THR A 80 0.77 0.15 12.17
C THR A 80 -0.70 0.57 12.10
N MET A 81 -1.54 -0.18 12.81
CA MET A 81 -2.96 0.14 13.02
C MET A 81 -3.11 0.98 14.30
N ARG A 82 -3.77 2.12 14.18
CA ARG A 82 -4.23 2.94 15.30
C ARG A 82 -5.75 3.05 15.25
N THR A 83 -6.40 2.82 16.39
CA THR A 83 -7.85 2.89 16.53
C THR A 83 -8.20 4.03 17.48
N GLY A 84 -9.14 4.87 17.08
CA GLY A 84 -9.69 5.95 17.91
C GLY A 84 -11.09 5.63 18.43
N THR A 85 -11.71 6.61 19.08
CA THR A 85 -13.14 6.57 19.43
C THR A 85 -14.01 6.74 18.17
N TYR A 86 -15.29 6.38 18.23
CA TYR A 86 -16.26 6.56 17.13
C TYR A 86 -15.92 5.87 15.79
N ASN A 87 -15.48 4.61 15.81
CA ASN A 87 -15.18 3.82 14.60
C ASN A 87 -14.13 4.46 13.67
N VAL A 88 -13.19 5.23 14.24
CA VAL A 88 -12.05 5.78 13.52
C VAL A 88 -10.91 4.76 13.54
N PHE A 89 -10.49 4.32 12.36
CA PHE A 89 -9.37 3.41 12.18
C PHE A 89 -8.35 4.05 11.24
N MET A 90 -7.06 3.88 11.51
CA MET A 90 -5.99 4.37 10.65
C MET A 90 -4.86 3.33 10.61
N GLU A 91 -4.67 2.71 9.46
CA GLU A 91 -3.50 1.90 9.12
C GLU A 91 -2.49 2.80 8.43
N THR A 92 -1.23 2.76 8.85
CA THR A 92 -0.13 3.43 8.14
C THR A 92 0.93 2.40 7.78
N CYS A 93 1.36 2.43 6.54
CA CYS A 93 2.50 1.67 6.04
C CYS A 93 3.49 2.65 5.39
N THR A 94 4.78 2.46 5.66
CA THR A 94 5.89 3.19 5.06
C THR A 94 6.86 2.25 4.35
N CYS A 95 7.42 2.68 3.23
CA CYS A 95 8.35 1.89 2.44
C CYS A 95 9.32 2.77 1.65
N ASN A 96 10.52 2.29 1.38
CA ASN A 96 11.52 2.94 0.55
C ASN A 96 12.34 1.96 -0.33
N SER A 97 11.95 0.70 -0.43
CA SER A 97 12.66 -0.33 -1.20
C SER A 97 12.73 -0.06 -2.69
N LYS A 98 11.75 0.65 -3.25
CA LYS A 98 11.68 1.01 -4.68
C LYS A 98 10.69 2.15 -4.93
N ASP A 99 10.82 2.78 -6.10
CA ASP A 99 9.80 3.69 -6.62
C ASP A 99 8.43 2.99 -6.65
N GLY A 100 7.40 3.68 -6.15
CA GLY A 100 6.01 3.20 -6.15
C GLY A 100 5.75 2.03 -5.20
N CYS A 101 6.59 1.81 -4.17
CA CYS A 101 6.41 0.73 -3.19
C CYS A 101 5.07 0.83 -2.42
N ASN A 102 4.43 2.01 -2.34
CA ASN A 102 3.15 2.24 -1.66
C ASN A 102 1.91 1.83 -2.48
N THR A 103 2.04 0.84 -3.36
CA THR A 103 0.94 0.24 -4.11
C THR A 103 0.03 -0.63 -3.22
N ALA A 104 -0.91 -1.36 -3.81
CA ALA A 104 -1.63 -2.43 -3.11
C ALA A 104 -0.67 -3.56 -2.73
N ALA A 105 -0.92 -4.24 -1.61
CA ALA A 105 -0.19 -5.46 -1.30
C ALA A 105 -0.48 -6.47 -2.42
N SER A 106 0.53 -6.80 -3.22
CA SER A 106 0.38 -7.85 -4.23
C SER A 106 0.33 -9.18 -3.49
N LEU A 107 -0.78 -9.92 -3.60
CA LEU A 107 -0.81 -11.33 -3.23
C LEU A 107 0.19 -12.07 -4.13
N GLN A 108 1.40 -12.28 -3.64
CA GLN A 108 2.36 -13.13 -4.33
C GLN A 108 1.99 -14.58 -4.04
N LEU A 109 1.15 -15.17 -4.90
CA LEU A 109 0.87 -16.60 -4.85
C LEU A 109 2.14 -17.35 -5.27
N SER A 110 2.68 -18.19 -4.39
CA SER A 110 3.84 -19.00 -4.74
C SER A 110 3.48 -20.03 -5.81
N TYR A 111 4.40 -20.29 -6.74
CA TYR A 111 4.20 -21.32 -7.78
C TYR A 111 3.90 -22.70 -7.18
N ALA A 112 4.51 -23.02 -6.03
CA ALA A 112 4.24 -24.26 -5.30
C ALA A 112 2.79 -24.31 -4.78
N ALA A 113 2.26 -23.22 -4.23
CA ALA A 113 0.87 -23.15 -3.79
C ALA A 113 -0.11 -23.27 -4.98
N ALA A 114 0.19 -22.59 -6.10
CA ALA A 114 -0.60 -22.70 -7.32
C ALA A 114 -0.63 -24.14 -7.86
N LEU A 115 0.52 -24.83 -7.88
CA LEU A 115 0.63 -26.22 -8.31
C LEU A 115 -0.15 -27.17 -7.39
N LEU A 116 -0.07 -26.99 -6.07
CA LEU A 116 -0.82 -27.77 -5.09
C LEU A 116 -2.34 -27.61 -5.27
N ILE A 117 -2.81 -26.38 -5.49
CA ILE A 117 -4.22 -26.10 -5.76
C ILE A 117 -4.66 -26.81 -7.06
N ALA A 118 -3.85 -26.73 -8.12
CA ALA A 118 -4.15 -27.42 -9.39
C ALA A 118 -4.21 -28.95 -9.22
N LEU A 119 -3.29 -29.55 -8.48
CA LEU A 119 -3.28 -30.99 -8.18
C LEU A 119 -4.49 -31.42 -7.34
N LEU A 120 -4.88 -30.62 -6.35
CA LEU A 120 -6.09 -30.86 -5.54
C LEU A 120 -7.35 -30.83 -6.41
N ILE A 121 -7.48 -29.83 -7.29
CA ILE A 121 -8.61 -29.73 -8.23
C ILE A 121 -8.64 -30.95 -9.16
N PHE A 122 -7.50 -31.35 -9.72
CA PHE A 122 -7.40 -32.54 -10.56
C PHE A 122 -7.83 -33.81 -9.82
N LYS A 123 -7.38 -33.99 -8.56
CA LYS A 123 -7.74 -35.15 -7.76
C LYS A 123 -9.23 -35.22 -7.43
N ILE A 124 -9.84 -34.08 -7.08
CA ILE A 124 -11.28 -34.00 -6.80
C ILE A 124 -12.08 -34.35 -8.05
N ARG A 125 -11.71 -33.79 -9.21
CA ARG A 125 -12.34 -34.11 -10.50
C ARG A 125 -12.23 -35.60 -10.83
N PHE A 126 -11.06 -36.20 -10.62
CA PHE A 126 -10.84 -37.63 -10.86
C PHE A 126 -11.72 -38.51 -9.96
N LEU A 127 -11.86 -38.15 -8.68
CA LEU A 127 -12.73 -38.86 -7.72
C LEU A 127 -14.24 -38.71 -8.01
N GLN A 128 -14.66 -37.68 -8.75
CA GLN A 128 -16.06 -37.50 -9.15
C GLN A 128 -16.44 -38.24 -10.43
N ILE A 129 -15.45 -38.78 -11.17
CA ILE A 129 -15.64 -39.46 -12.45
C ILE A 129 -15.56 -40.99 -12.28
N GLY A 130 -15.00 -41.47 -11.16
CA GLY A 130 -14.92 -42.89 -10.79
C GLY A 130 -16.06 -43.36 -9.91
#